data_AF-A0A3C0DSV4-F1
#
_entry.id   AF-A0A3C0DSV4-F1
#
_cell.length_a   1.000
_cell.length_b   1.000
_cell.length_c   1.000
_cell.angle_alpha   90.00
_cell.angle_beta   90.00
_cell.angle_gamma   90.00
#
_symmetry.space_group_name_H-M   'P 1'
#
loop_
_entity.id
_entity.type
_entity.pdbx_description
1 polymer ?
#
loop_
_entity_poly.entity_id
_entity_poly.type
_entity_poly.pdbx_seq_one_letter_code
_entity_poly.pdbx_strand_id
1 'polypeptide(L)'
;PAGKTKTIVVDLENKLPANATKLRLSMAFEIHWNRIALLEKTSMPDTHEEHASSTDLHWHGYGAFEDLPNHLPLTPKYSDTTHAPNWRITPSGWVTRYGTVNKLIAAKDNQLAIIAAGDELTLDFDAASLPPQTVNTVRHYFLFTSGWDKDADFHVAQGWTVEPLPWHGMNYQVYGRERRPKLNDDWIKKYNTRWIGPRTFQKIRKLTKTK
;
A
#
# COMPACT_ATOMS: atom_id res chain seq x y z
N PRO A 1 13.71 -8.29 7.35
CA PRO A 1 13.46 -7.29 6.28
C PRO A 1 13.44 -7.98 4.92
N ALA A 2 12.34 -7.90 4.18
CA ALA A 2 12.16 -8.57 2.88
C ALA A 2 13.00 -7.89 1.76
N GLY A 3 14.33 -7.91 1.91
CA GLY A 3 15.30 -7.52 0.87
C GLY A 3 15.36 -6.04 0.48
N LYS A 4 14.54 -5.15 1.07
CA LYS A 4 14.54 -3.72 0.74
C LYS A 4 15.17 -2.88 1.84
N THR A 5 15.98 -1.88 1.46
CA THR A 5 16.46 -0.83 2.36
C THR A 5 15.26 -0.13 2.99
N LYS A 6 15.24 -0.09 4.32
CA LYS A 6 14.17 0.55 5.09
C LYS A 6 14.78 1.44 6.16
N THR A 7 14.20 2.62 6.31
CA THR A 7 14.43 3.45 7.48
C THR A 7 13.51 2.97 8.60
N ILE A 8 14.09 2.68 9.76
CA ILE A 8 13.34 2.33 10.97
C ILE A 8 13.52 3.49 11.94
N VAL A 9 12.41 4.08 12.37
CA VAL A 9 12.39 5.14 13.38
C VAL A 9 11.83 4.57 14.68
N VAL A 10 12.58 4.74 15.77
CA VAL A 10 12.16 4.35 17.11
C VAL A 10 12.05 5.63 17.92
N ASP A 11 10.83 5.97 18.32
CA ASP A 11 10.59 7.06 19.26
C ASP A 11 11.13 6.67 20.65
N LEU A 12 12.02 7.49 21.20
CA LEU A 12 12.67 7.30 22.50
C LEU A 12 12.08 8.20 23.59
N GLU A 13 11.15 9.09 23.26
CA GLU A 13 10.54 10.03 24.20
C GLU A 13 9.90 9.28 25.37
N ASN A 14 10.28 9.66 26.60
CA ASN A 14 9.81 9.04 27.85
C ASN A 14 10.08 7.52 27.98
N LYS A 15 10.98 6.94 27.16
CA LYS A 15 11.32 5.51 27.18
C LYS A 15 12.72 5.20 27.68
N LEU A 16 13.53 6.23 27.93
CA LEU A 16 14.91 6.08 28.42
C LEU A 16 15.01 6.37 29.92
N PRO A 17 15.76 5.58 30.69
CA PRO A 17 16.13 5.93 32.06
C PRO A 17 16.89 7.25 32.13
N ALA A 18 16.83 7.93 33.28
CA ALA A 18 17.66 9.11 33.53
C ALA A 18 19.15 8.77 33.33
N ASN A 19 19.88 9.65 32.63
CA ASN A 19 21.30 9.52 32.34
C ASN A 19 21.69 8.30 31.47
N ALA A 20 20.78 7.78 30.65
CA ALA A 20 21.10 6.71 29.69
C ALA A 20 22.19 7.17 28.70
N THR A 21 23.33 6.46 28.68
CA THR A 21 24.48 6.75 27.78
C THR A 21 24.72 5.66 26.75
N LYS A 22 24.01 4.53 26.84
CA LYS A 22 24.17 3.37 25.96
C LYS A 22 22.81 2.86 25.53
N LEU A 23 22.68 2.57 24.24
CA LEU A 23 21.53 1.87 23.68
C LEU A 23 21.99 0.52 23.16
N ARG A 24 21.24 -0.54 23.49
CA ARG A 24 21.47 -1.88 22.93
C ARG A 24 20.38 -2.17 21.90
N LEU A 25 20.81 -2.48 20.69
CA LEU A 25 19.93 -2.95 19.63
C LEU A 25 19.98 -4.49 19.61
N SER A 26 18.82 -5.15 19.73
CA SER A 26 18.68 -6.61 19.69
C SER A 26 17.70 -7.00 18.59
N MET A 27 17.98 -8.11 17.90
CA MET A 27 17.21 -8.55 16.74
C MET A 27 16.87 -10.02 16.83
N ALA A 28 15.72 -10.38 16.27
CA ALA A 28 15.35 -11.77 16.04
C ALA A 28 15.98 -12.35 14.75
N PHE A 29 16.47 -11.49 13.84
CA PHE A 29 17.02 -11.88 12.55
C PHE A 29 18.36 -11.17 12.30
N GLU A 30 19.18 -11.74 11.43
CA GLU A 30 20.37 -11.06 10.93
C GLU A 30 19.96 -9.84 10.08
N ILE A 31 20.30 -8.64 10.55
CA ILE A 31 20.01 -7.37 9.88
C ILE A 31 21.30 -6.56 9.83
N HIS A 32 21.73 -6.21 8.62
CA HIS A 32 22.86 -5.33 8.40
C HIS A 32 22.41 -3.86 8.40
N TRP A 33 23.18 -3.00 9.07
CA TRP A 33 22.89 -1.56 9.17
C TRP A 33 23.90 -0.75 8.40
N ASN A 34 23.44 0.06 7.47
CA ASN A 34 24.28 1.04 6.79
C ASN A 34 24.54 2.28 7.66
N ARG A 35 23.57 2.66 8.49
CA ARG A 35 23.66 3.84 9.37
C ARG A 35 22.75 3.68 10.59
N ILE A 36 23.26 4.12 11.75
CA ILE A 36 22.48 4.35 12.96
C ILE A 36 22.73 5.80 13.37
N ALA A 37 21.66 6.54 13.69
CA ALA A 37 21.75 7.93 14.11
C ALA A 37 20.75 8.21 15.23
N LEU A 38 21.13 9.08 16.17
CA LEU A 38 20.21 9.71 17.10
C LEU A 38 19.74 11.02 16.49
N LEU A 39 18.45 11.31 16.65
CA LEU A 39 17.79 12.48 16.09
C LEU A 39 17.04 13.18 17.21
N GLU A 40 17.08 14.51 17.22
CA GLU A 40 16.22 15.31 18.06
C GLU A 40 14.85 15.44 17.39
N LYS A 41 13.79 15.28 18.18
CA LYS A 41 12.43 15.51 17.71
C LYS A 41 12.27 17.00 17.45
N THR A 42 11.88 17.35 16.23
CA THR A 42 11.56 18.72 15.85
C THR A 42 10.05 18.92 15.75
N SER A 43 9.60 20.17 15.78
CA SER A 43 8.22 20.52 15.47
C SER A 43 7.91 20.18 14.01
N MET A 44 6.72 19.62 13.78
CA MET A 44 6.21 19.46 12.42
C MET A 44 6.06 20.84 11.75
N PRO A 45 6.34 20.96 10.44
CA PRO A 45 5.98 22.16 9.71
C PRO A 45 4.46 22.33 9.66
N ASP A 46 3.99 23.51 9.26
CA ASP A 46 2.57 23.71 8.99
C ASP A 46 2.11 22.72 7.89
N THR A 47 1.11 21.90 8.22
CA THR A 47 0.57 20.87 7.34
C THR A 47 -0.83 21.24 6.88
N HIS A 48 -1.10 21.06 5.58
CA HIS A 48 -2.44 21.10 5.01
C HIS A 48 -2.81 19.68 4.58
N GLU A 49 -3.95 19.17 5.06
CA GLU A 49 -4.49 17.90 4.59
C GLU A 49 -5.35 18.13 3.35
N GLU A 50 -4.99 17.46 2.25
CA GLU A 50 -5.74 17.49 1.00
C GLU A 50 -6.19 16.07 0.65
N HIS A 51 -7.47 15.93 0.26
CA HIS A 51 -8.02 14.66 -0.19
C HIS A 51 -8.01 14.60 -1.72
N ALA A 52 -7.91 13.39 -2.28
CA ALA A 52 -8.05 13.21 -3.71
C ALA A 52 -9.45 13.66 -4.17
N SER A 53 -9.47 14.53 -5.17
CA SER A 53 -10.67 15.08 -5.80
C SER A 53 -11.36 14.05 -6.72
N SER A 54 -10.57 13.25 -7.43
CA SER A 54 -11.03 12.12 -8.23
C SER A 54 -10.12 10.91 -8.09
N THR A 55 -10.71 9.76 -8.39
CA THR A 55 -10.03 8.47 -8.47
C THR A 55 -10.45 7.70 -9.69
N ASP A 56 -9.54 6.88 -10.19
CA ASP A 56 -9.83 5.87 -11.20
C ASP A 56 -9.07 4.58 -10.91
N LEU A 57 -9.79 3.54 -10.50
CA LEU A 57 -9.24 2.18 -10.40
C LEU A 57 -9.36 1.53 -11.76
N HIS A 58 -8.24 1.13 -12.37
CA HIS A 58 -8.26 0.55 -13.70
C HIS A 58 -7.14 -0.48 -13.88
N TRP A 59 -7.16 -1.19 -15.01
CA TRP A 59 -6.07 -2.10 -15.37
C TRP A 59 -4.89 -1.30 -15.93
N HIS A 60 -3.72 -1.41 -15.28
CA HIS A 60 -2.48 -0.83 -15.77
C HIS A 60 -1.56 -1.89 -16.39
N GLY A 61 -1.39 -3.01 -15.70
CA GLY A 61 -0.49 -4.10 -16.08
C GLY A 61 0.65 -4.28 -15.09
N TYR A 62 1.59 -5.14 -15.45
CA TYR A 62 2.77 -5.48 -14.65
C TYR A 62 3.97 -4.71 -15.20
N GLY A 63 4.54 -3.81 -14.41
CA GLY A 63 5.69 -3.01 -14.81
C GLY A 63 6.95 -3.86 -14.98
N ALA A 64 7.69 -3.64 -16.07
CA ALA A 64 9.05 -4.11 -16.22
C ALA A 64 9.93 -3.49 -15.12
N PHE A 65 10.98 -4.18 -14.68
CA PHE A 65 11.93 -3.61 -13.73
C PHE A 65 13.04 -2.84 -14.44
N GLU A 66 13.53 -1.79 -13.80
CA GLU A 66 14.80 -1.17 -14.17
C GLU A 66 15.96 -2.16 -14.00
N ASP A 67 16.93 -2.06 -14.91
CA ASP A 67 18.18 -2.83 -14.82
C ASP A 67 19.13 -2.11 -13.84
N LEU A 68 18.91 -2.36 -12.56
CA LEU A 68 19.67 -1.78 -11.45
C LEU A 68 20.53 -2.85 -10.78
N PRO A 69 21.66 -2.46 -10.15
CA PRO A 69 22.44 -3.37 -9.33
C PRO A 69 21.59 -4.15 -8.32
N ASN A 70 21.90 -5.44 -8.14
CA ASN A 70 21.14 -6.37 -7.31
C ASN A 70 20.97 -5.98 -5.82
N HIS A 71 21.78 -5.05 -5.32
CA HIS A 71 21.70 -4.54 -3.96
C HIS A 71 20.73 -3.36 -3.81
N LEU A 72 20.18 -2.85 -4.91
CA LEU A 72 19.15 -1.82 -4.91
C LEU A 72 17.74 -2.46 -4.93
N PRO A 73 16.71 -1.74 -4.44
CA PRO A 73 15.34 -2.22 -4.54
C PRO A 73 14.90 -2.45 -5.99
N LEU A 74 14.00 -3.41 -6.19
CA LEU A 74 13.28 -3.55 -7.46
C LEU A 74 12.48 -2.27 -7.75
N THR A 75 12.80 -1.60 -8.86
CA THR A 75 12.17 -0.36 -9.30
C THR A 75 11.36 -0.62 -10.58
N PRO A 76 10.02 -0.56 -10.53
CA PRO A 76 9.19 -0.75 -11.71
C PRO A 76 9.22 0.49 -12.62
N LYS A 77 9.34 0.28 -13.92
CA LYS A 77 9.19 1.29 -14.97
C LYS A 77 7.70 1.54 -15.22
N TYR A 78 7.21 2.69 -14.80
CA TYR A 78 5.79 3.02 -14.88
C TYR A 78 5.21 2.89 -16.31
N SER A 79 5.91 3.42 -17.31
CA SER A 79 5.43 3.46 -18.70
C SER A 79 5.62 2.15 -19.48
N ASP A 80 6.33 1.16 -18.91
CA ASP A 80 6.69 -0.08 -19.59
C ASP A 80 6.01 -1.25 -18.89
N THR A 81 4.79 -1.58 -19.33
CA THR A 81 3.96 -2.62 -18.73
C THR A 81 3.67 -3.76 -19.69
N THR A 82 3.48 -4.93 -19.10
CA THR A 82 3.03 -6.14 -19.76
C THR A 82 1.71 -6.62 -19.16
N HIS A 83 0.91 -7.35 -19.95
CA HIS A 83 -0.29 -8.04 -19.45
C HIS A 83 0.03 -9.41 -18.84
N ALA A 84 1.29 -9.84 -18.91
CA ALA A 84 1.76 -11.10 -18.38
C ALA A 84 2.42 -10.90 -17.01
N PRO A 85 1.89 -11.53 -15.95
CA PRO A 85 2.47 -11.52 -14.61
C PRO A 85 3.79 -12.29 -14.60
N ASN A 86 4.75 -11.85 -13.80
CA ASN A 86 6.00 -12.57 -13.54
C ASN A 86 5.91 -13.55 -12.34
N TRP A 87 4.72 -13.68 -11.73
CA TRP A 87 4.42 -14.67 -10.69
C TRP A 87 3.27 -15.60 -11.11
N ARG A 88 3.15 -16.75 -10.42
CA ARG A 88 2.19 -17.81 -10.77
C ARG A 88 0.85 -17.73 -10.05
N ILE A 89 0.83 -17.12 -8.87
CA ILE A 89 -0.35 -17.07 -7.99
C ILE A 89 -0.65 -15.64 -7.55
N THR A 90 -1.93 -15.30 -7.46
CA THR A 90 -2.42 -14.05 -6.89
C THR A 90 -3.57 -14.37 -5.94
N PRO A 91 -3.81 -13.58 -4.88
CA PRO A 91 -4.93 -13.82 -3.99
C PRO A 91 -6.25 -13.83 -4.78
N SER A 92 -6.97 -14.95 -4.70
CA SER A 92 -8.24 -15.14 -5.43
C SER A 92 -9.44 -14.68 -4.62
N GLY A 93 -10.41 -14.05 -5.26
CA GLY A 93 -11.61 -13.54 -4.61
C GLY A 93 -12.27 -12.39 -5.34
N TRP A 94 -13.28 -11.82 -4.69
CA TRP A 94 -13.97 -10.62 -5.15
C TRP A 94 -13.19 -9.38 -4.76
N VAL A 95 -12.92 -8.53 -5.75
CA VAL A 95 -12.15 -7.30 -5.63
C VAL A 95 -12.94 -6.13 -6.22
N THR A 96 -12.49 -4.92 -5.94
CA THR A 96 -13.17 -3.70 -6.35
C THR A 96 -13.26 -3.59 -7.86
N ARG A 97 -14.43 -3.18 -8.35
CA ARG A 97 -14.70 -2.90 -9.76
C ARG A 97 -13.86 -1.72 -10.26
N TYR A 98 -13.61 -1.69 -11.56
CA TYR A 98 -12.96 -0.53 -12.17
C TYR A 98 -13.84 0.73 -12.18
N GLY A 99 -13.19 1.88 -12.35
CA GLY A 99 -13.76 3.20 -12.33
C GLY A 99 -13.59 3.90 -10.97
N THR A 100 -14.43 4.90 -10.74
CA THR A 100 -14.35 5.77 -9.57
C THR A 100 -14.62 5.04 -8.26
N VAL A 101 -13.71 5.25 -7.30
CA VAL A 101 -13.74 4.71 -5.94
C VAL A 101 -13.65 5.79 -4.86
N ASN A 102 -13.96 7.06 -5.18
CA ASN A 102 -13.86 8.22 -4.26
C ASN A 102 -14.42 7.93 -2.85
N LYS A 103 -15.59 7.26 -2.76
CA LYS A 103 -16.21 6.95 -1.47
C LYS A 103 -15.40 5.97 -0.61
N LEU A 104 -14.70 5.02 -1.22
CA LEU A 104 -13.89 4.02 -0.50
C LEU A 104 -12.58 4.61 0.02
N ILE A 105 -12.09 5.70 -0.58
CA ILE A 105 -10.80 6.31 -0.22
C ILE A 105 -10.94 7.62 0.57
N ALA A 106 -12.17 8.12 0.75
CA ALA A 106 -12.43 9.40 1.39
C ALA A 106 -12.09 9.40 2.88
N ALA A 107 -12.14 8.26 3.56
CA ALA A 107 -11.94 8.16 5.00
C ALA A 107 -11.33 6.81 5.42
N LYS A 108 -10.74 6.77 6.61
CA LYS A 108 -10.22 5.55 7.24
C LYS A 108 -11.31 4.84 8.05
N ASP A 109 -12.39 4.42 7.39
CA ASP A 109 -13.62 3.92 8.03
C ASP A 109 -13.86 2.42 7.85
N ASN A 110 -12.80 1.66 7.51
CA ASN A 110 -12.81 0.23 7.20
C ASN A 110 -13.54 -0.16 5.90
N GLN A 111 -13.95 0.80 5.08
CA GLN A 111 -14.24 0.56 3.67
C GLN A 111 -12.92 0.51 2.89
N LEU A 112 -12.77 -0.43 1.96
CA LEU A 112 -11.50 -0.67 1.27
C LEU A 112 -11.68 -0.63 -0.24
N ALA A 113 -10.80 0.07 -0.95
CA ALA A 113 -10.54 -0.21 -2.34
C ALA A 113 -9.59 -1.41 -2.42
N ILE A 114 -10.11 -2.56 -2.88
CA ILE A 114 -9.31 -3.77 -3.07
C ILE A 114 -8.70 -3.73 -4.47
N ILE A 115 -7.43 -3.32 -4.51
CA ILE A 115 -6.60 -3.21 -5.71
C ILE A 115 -5.94 -4.57 -5.93
N ALA A 116 -6.24 -5.23 -7.05
CA ALA A 116 -5.68 -6.54 -7.37
C ALA A 116 -4.37 -6.42 -8.16
N ALA A 117 -3.69 -7.55 -8.31
CA ALA A 117 -2.49 -7.66 -9.14
C ALA A 117 -2.73 -7.11 -10.56
N GLY A 118 -1.87 -6.17 -10.99
CA GLY A 118 -1.93 -5.51 -12.31
C GLY A 118 -2.90 -4.34 -12.39
N ASP A 119 -3.64 -4.04 -11.32
CA ASP A 119 -4.46 -2.82 -11.27
C ASP A 119 -3.63 -1.61 -10.84
N GLU A 120 -4.14 -0.43 -11.16
CA GLU A 120 -3.68 0.86 -10.68
C GLU A 120 -4.87 1.66 -10.16
N LEU A 121 -4.64 2.40 -9.07
CA LEU A 121 -5.55 3.44 -8.60
C LEU A 121 -4.88 4.81 -8.79
N THR A 122 -5.35 5.58 -9.77
CA THR A 122 -4.94 6.97 -9.95
C THR A 122 -5.67 7.87 -8.96
N LEU A 123 -4.96 8.86 -8.43
CA LEU A 123 -5.47 9.87 -7.50
C LEU A 123 -5.17 11.25 -8.07
N ASP A 124 -6.20 12.07 -8.28
CA ASP A 124 -6.02 13.46 -8.69
C ASP A 124 -6.30 14.40 -7.53
N PHE A 125 -5.42 15.38 -7.33
CA PHE A 125 -5.57 16.41 -6.31
C PHE A 125 -5.80 17.75 -7.01
N ASP A 126 -6.81 18.51 -6.55
CA ASP A 126 -7.10 19.81 -7.13
C ASP A 126 -6.02 20.81 -6.70
N ALA A 127 -5.18 21.25 -7.63
CA ALA A 127 -4.15 22.23 -7.32
C ALA A 127 -4.73 23.59 -6.88
N ALA A 128 -5.97 23.90 -7.28
CA ALA A 128 -6.65 25.14 -6.91
C ALA A 128 -7.21 25.12 -5.48
N SER A 129 -7.40 23.95 -4.86
CA SER A 129 -7.82 23.84 -3.46
C SER A 129 -6.66 24.05 -2.47
N LEU A 130 -5.42 23.95 -2.95
CA LEU A 130 -4.25 24.12 -2.10
C LEU A 130 -4.09 25.57 -1.65
N PRO A 131 -3.67 25.82 -0.39
CA PRO A 131 -3.39 27.16 0.07
C PRO A 131 -2.30 27.83 -0.78
N PRO A 132 -2.28 29.17 -0.89
CA PRO A 132 -1.21 29.87 -1.59
C PRO A 132 0.15 29.60 -0.91
N GLN A 133 1.21 29.51 -1.70
CA GLN A 133 2.56 29.34 -1.16
C GLN A 133 3.08 30.66 -0.63
N THR A 134 3.58 30.66 0.60
CA THR A 134 4.24 31.82 1.21
C THR A 134 5.57 32.12 0.51
N VAL A 135 5.90 33.41 0.37
CA VAL A 135 7.16 33.85 -0.26
C VAL A 135 8.36 33.23 0.47
N ASN A 136 9.37 32.80 -0.28
CA ASN A 136 10.61 32.18 0.23
C ASN A 136 10.41 30.87 1.02
N THR A 137 9.30 30.15 0.80
CA THR A 137 9.10 28.81 1.37
C THR A 137 9.17 27.73 0.30
N VAL A 138 9.44 26.48 0.69
CA VAL A 138 9.39 25.30 -0.18
C VAL A 138 8.20 24.45 0.23
N ARG A 139 7.33 24.11 -0.72
CA ARG A 139 6.21 23.19 -0.51
C ARG A 139 6.66 21.76 -0.78
N HIS A 140 6.43 20.89 0.21
CA HIS A 140 6.63 19.44 0.08
C HIS A 140 5.28 18.74 0.03
N TYR A 141 5.21 17.65 -0.74
CA TYR A 141 4.03 16.79 -0.80
C TYR A 141 4.36 15.44 -0.16
N PHE A 142 3.44 14.95 0.68
CA PHE A 142 3.54 13.64 1.31
C PHE A 142 2.26 12.85 1.06
N LEU A 143 2.37 11.74 0.35
CA LEU A 143 1.23 10.84 0.14
C LEU A 143 1.07 9.95 1.39
N PHE A 144 0.03 10.20 2.16
CA PHE A 144 -0.39 9.33 3.25
C PHE A 144 -1.42 8.31 2.75
N THR A 145 -1.15 7.02 2.91
CA THR A 145 -2.12 5.95 2.65
C THR A 145 -2.36 5.12 3.92
N SER A 146 -3.60 4.63 4.09
CA SER A 146 -3.96 3.67 5.14
C SER A 146 -4.47 2.41 4.47
N GLY A 147 -3.79 1.29 4.66
CA GLY A 147 -4.16 0.06 3.99
C GLY A 147 -3.33 -1.14 4.42
N TRP A 148 -3.62 -2.26 3.79
CA TRP A 148 -2.93 -3.53 4.01
C TRP A 148 -2.44 -4.05 2.67
N ASP A 149 -1.28 -4.68 2.70
CA ASP A 149 -0.74 -5.44 1.59
C ASP A 149 -0.88 -6.94 1.90
N LYS A 150 -1.25 -7.73 0.90
CA LYS A 150 -1.40 -9.18 1.03
C LYS A 150 -0.53 -9.88 0.01
N ASP A 151 0.59 -10.40 0.50
CA ASP A 151 1.50 -11.21 -0.29
C ASP A 151 0.87 -12.57 -0.65
N ALA A 152 1.31 -13.13 -1.78
CA ALA A 152 0.98 -14.48 -2.21
C ALA A 152 2.20 -15.42 -2.14
N ASP A 153 3.09 -15.19 -1.17
CA ASP A 153 4.21 -16.10 -0.89
C ASP A 153 3.74 -17.38 -0.17
N PHE A 154 4.49 -18.48 -0.32
CA PHE A 154 4.16 -19.77 0.28
C PHE A 154 4.17 -19.78 1.82
N HIS A 155 4.82 -18.80 2.46
CA HIS A 155 4.78 -18.62 3.91
C HIS A 155 3.63 -17.73 4.40
N VAL A 156 2.83 -17.15 3.50
CA VAL A 156 1.71 -16.28 3.87
C VAL A 156 0.48 -17.15 4.10
N ALA A 157 0.03 -17.20 5.35
CA ALA A 157 -1.24 -17.83 5.69
C ALA A 157 -2.36 -17.21 4.85
N GLN A 158 -3.10 -18.05 4.12
CA GLN A 158 -4.19 -17.62 3.23
C GLN A 158 -3.75 -16.63 2.13
N GLY A 159 -2.47 -16.63 1.72
CA GLY A 159 -1.95 -15.81 0.61
C GLY A 159 -2.57 -16.13 -0.77
N TRP A 160 -3.36 -17.21 -0.87
CA TRP A 160 -4.07 -17.62 -2.08
C TRP A 160 -5.50 -17.07 -2.19
N THR A 161 -6.00 -16.36 -1.19
CA THR A 161 -7.36 -15.78 -1.20
C THR A 161 -7.35 -14.31 -0.76
N VAL A 162 -8.28 -13.50 -1.27
CA VAL A 162 -8.49 -12.10 -0.83
C VAL A 162 -8.93 -12.07 0.64
N GLU A 163 -9.88 -12.92 1.01
CA GLU A 163 -10.43 -13.01 2.37
C GLU A 163 -9.45 -13.66 3.36
N PRO A 164 -9.61 -13.46 4.68
CA PRO A 164 -10.49 -12.48 5.31
C PRO A 164 -10.06 -11.04 4.95
N LEU A 165 -10.98 -10.09 5.00
CA LEU A 165 -10.66 -8.66 4.90
C LEU A 165 -10.16 -8.08 6.24
N PRO A 166 -9.15 -7.20 6.21
CA PRO A 166 -8.65 -6.54 7.41
C PRO A 166 -9.55 -5.40 7.89
N TRP A 167 -9.29 -4.92 9.11
CA TRP A 167 -9.90 -3.73 9.69
C TRP A 167 -8.94 -3.05 10.68
N HIS A 168 -9.13 -1.75 10.89
CA HIS A 168 -8.39 -0.98 11.88
C HIS A 168 -8.72 -1.48 13.29
N GLY A 169 -7.69 -1.71 14.11
CA GLY A 169 -7.82 -2.27 15.46
C GLY A 169 -7.80 -3.79 15.54
N MET A 170 -7.64 -4.50 14.42
CA MET A 170 -7.44 -5.95 14.41
C MET A 170 -6.09 -6.34 15.05
N ASN A 171 -6.03 -7.51 15.70
CA ASN A 171 -4.78 -8.04 16.22
C ASN A 171 -4.04 -8.83 15.14
N TYR A 172 -3.02 -8.19 14.56
CA TYR A 172 -2.22 -8.74 13.48
C TYR A 172 -1.57 -10.11 13.78
N GLN A 173 -1.36 -10.47 15.06
CA GLN A 173 -0.79 -11.78 15.45
C GLN A 173 -1.77 -12.94 15.34
N VAL A 174 -3.08 -12.66 15.38
CA VAL A 174 -4.16 -13.66 15.32
C VAL A 174 -5.12 -13.40 14.17
N TYR A 175 -4.67 -12.63 13.18
CA TYR A 175 -5.44 -12.29 11.99
C TYR A 175 -6.04 -13.53 11.32
N GLY A 176 -7.31 -13.44 10.93
CA GLY A 176 -8.08 -14.54 10.35
C GLY A 176 -8.54 -15.63 11.33
N ARG A 177 -8.09 -15.57 12.60
CA ARG A 177 -8.64 -16.39 13.70
C ARG A 177 -9.50 -15.56 14.65
N GLU A 178 -9.21 -14.27 14.77
CA GLU A 178 -10.03 -13.35 15.53
C GLU A 178 -11.36 -13.05 14.81
N ARG A 179 -12.42 -12.82 15.59
CA ARG A 179 -13.73 -12.51 15.04
C ARG A 179 -13.76 -11.05 14.57
N ARG A 180 -13.97 -10.84 13.26
CA ARG A 180 -14.23 -9.50 12.70
C ARG A 180 -15.47 -8.88 13.38
N PRO A 181 -15.37 -7.63 13.88
CA PRO A 181 -16.52 -6.94 14.47
C PRO A 181 -17.60 -6.69 13.41
N LYS A 182 -18.83 -6.41 13.85
CA LYS A 182 -19.91 -6.02 12.95
C LYS A 182 -19.64 -4.60 12.44
N LEU A 183 -19.16 -4.49 11.21
CA LEU A 183 -18.91 -3.23 10.51
C LEU A 183 -20.01 -2.98 9.47
N ASN A 184 -20.08 -1.75 8.94
CA ASN A 184 -20.90 -1.49 7.77
C ASN A 184 -20.20 -2.09 6.53
N ASP A 185 -20.63 -3.27 6.11
CA ASP A 185 -20.06 -4.00 4.98
C ASP A 185 -20.92 -3.88 3.69
N ASP A 186 -21.87 -2.93 3.63
CA ASP A 186 -22.72 -2.71 2.45
C ASP A 186 -21.89 -2.36 1.19
N TRP A 187 -20.74 -1.72 1.42
CA TRP A 187 -19.79 -1.37 0.38
C TRP A 187 -19.24 -2.61 -0.34
N ILE A 188 -19.08 -3.75 0.34
CA ILE A 188 -18.50 -4.96 -0.24
C ILE A 188 -19.34 -5.40 -1.43
N LYS A 189 -20.66 -5.55 -1.25
CA LYS A 189 -21.57 -5.95 -2.33
C LYS A 189 -21.66 -4.91 -3.44
N LYS A 190 -21.54 -3.63 -3.07
CA LYS A 190 -21.65 -2.51 -4.02
C LYS A 190 -20.40 -2.34 -4.89
N TYR A 191 -19.21 -2.58 -4.33
CA TYR A 191 -17.94 -2.28 -4.98
C TYR A 191 -17.16 -3.52 -5.42
N ASN A 192 -17.21 -4.62 -4.68
CA ASN A 192 -16.40 -5.81 -4.97
C ASN A 192 -17.10 -6.75 -5.94
N THR A 193 -17.21 -6.34 -7.20
CA THR A 193 -17.97 -7.06 -8.25
C THR A 193 -17.09 -7.65 -9.34
N ARG A 194 -15.76 -7.63 -9.17
CA ARG A 194 -14.82 -8.26 -10.10
C ARG A 194 -14.21 -9.49 -9.44
N TRP A 195 -14.23 -10.62 -10.13
CA TRP A 195 -13.64 -11.88 -9.62
C TRP A 195 -12.21 -12.07 -10.15
N ILE A 196 -11.29 -12.41 -9.25
CA ILE A 196 -9.91 -12.81 -9.57
C ILE A 196 -9.74 -14.30 -9.29
N GLY A 197 -9.32 -15.04 -10.31
CA GLY A 197 -9.06 -16.48 -10.21
C GLY A 197 -7.77 -16.82 -9.46
N PRO A 198 -7.58 -18.10 -9.08
CA PRO A 198 -6.40 -18.57 -8.31
C PRO A 198 -5.09 -18.57 -9.11
N ARG A 199 -5.17 -18.41 -10.43
CA ARG A 199 -4.02 -18.22 -11.31
C ARG A 199 -4.01 -16.78 -11.77
N THR A 200 -2.81 -16.25 -11.96
CA THR A 200 -2.63 -14.84 -12.30
C THR A 200 -3.39 -14.45 -13.57
N PHE A 201 -4.08 -13.31 -13.48
CA PHE A 201 -4.95 -12.83 -14.55
C PHE A 201 -4.09 -12.36 -15.72
N GLN A 202 -4.26 -13.00 -16.88
CA GLN A 202 -3.69 -12.58 -18.16
C GLN A 202 -4.80 -11.98 -19.01
N LYS A 203 -4.68 -10.70 -19.34
CA LYS A 203 -5.60 -10.05 -20.26
C LYS A 203 -5.21 -10.40 -21.70
N ILE A 204 -5.92 -11.35 -22.30
CA ILE A 204 -5.79 -11.63 -23.74
C ILE A 204 -6.45 -10.47 -24.50
N ARG A 205 -5.79 -9.92 -25.52
CA ARG A 205 -6.32 -8.78 -26.32
C ARG A 205 -7.75 -9.07 -26.76
N LYS A 206 -8.61 -8.04 -26.74
CA LYS A 206 -10.02 -8.08 -27.16
C LYS A 206 -10.15 -8.93 -28.42
N LEU A 207 -11.01 -9.94 -28.39
CA LEU A 207 -11.59 -10.52 -29.61
C LEU A 207 -12.29 -9.37 -30.33
N THR A 208 -11.61 -8.72 -31.27
CA THR A 208 -12.25 -7.82 -32.22
C THR A 208 -13.14 -8.71 -33.06
N LYS A 209 -14.41 -8.85 -32.68
CA LYS A 209 -15.44 -9.33 -33.59
C LYS A 209 -15.65 -8.21 -34.60
N THR A 210 -14.88 -8.23 -35.68
CA THR A 210 -15.25 -7.54 -36.91
C THR A 210 -16.58 -8.16 -37.35
N LYS A 211 -17.61 -7.32 -37.52
CA LYS A 211 -18.88 -7.72 -38.11
C LYS A 211 -18.69 -8.11 -39.57
#